data_AF-A0A256XBF1-F1
#
_entry.id   AF-A0A256XBF1-F1
#
_cell.length_a   1.000
_cell.length_b   1.000
_cell.length_c   1.000
_cell.angle_alpha   90.00
_cell.angle_beta   90.00
_cell.angle_gamma   90.00
#
_symmetry.space_group_name_H-M   'P 1'
#
loop_
_entity.id
_entity.type
_entity.pdbx_description
1 polymer ?
#
loop_
_entity_poly.entity_id
_entity_poly.type
_entity_poly.pdbx_seq_one_letter_code
_entity_poly.pdbx_strand_id
1 'polypeptide(L)'
;RVRALQIITRYSVGNRVEIILQGDPTEINMIVMELKRLAKIVKETSRKGVGMNVYDVNFLLNTAKLEAAIPLEVVFTILELLGYRVDFRENKLKTDAPLEKVLEVMSMTSRVYREMMSMNVTPQAKRIIAMYVVVKGRDIEKSIDDLINLNLLNKHEELNLIVLTHDYEKSVKMLKEKLKS
;
A
#
# COMPACT_ATOMS: atom_id res chain seq x y z
N ARG A 1 -19.76 -31.19 15.93
CA ARG A 1 -18.33 -31.47 16.18
C ARG A 1 -17.56 -30.91 14.98
N VAL A 2 -17.02 -29.69 15.05
CA VAL A 2 -16.29 -29.07 13.95
C VAL A 2 -15.00 -29.86 13.75
N ARG A 3 -14.87 -30.60 12.65
CA ARG A 3 -13.62 -31.28 12.32
C ARG A 3 -12.65 -30.20 11.87
N ALA A 4 -11.51 -30.11 12.55
CA ALA A 4 -10.46 -29.16 12.22
C ALA A 4 -10.03 -29.35 10.75
N LEU A 5 -10.15 -28.30 9.96
CA LEU A 5 -9.56 -28.24 8.63
C LEU A 5 -8.04 -28.30 8.79
N GLN A 6 -7.42 -29.38 8.31
CA GLN A 6 -5.96 -29.46 8.23
C GLN A 6 -5.51 -29.04 6.84
N ILE A 7 -4.67 -28.00 6.79
CA ILE A 7 -3.94 -27.60 5.58
C ILE A 7 -2.52 -28.12 5.73
N ILE A 8 -2.17 -29.11 4.91
CA ILE A 8 -0.79 -29.61 4.82
C ILE A 8 -0.19 -29.05 3.54
N THR A 9 0.80 -28.17 3.69
CA THR A 9 1.60 -27.66 2.57
C THR A 9 2.86 -28.51 2.45
N ARG A 10 3.07 -29.12 1.29
CA ARG A 10 4.33 -29.82 0.98
C ARG A 10 5.06 -29.03 -0.11
N TYR A 11 6.26 -28.55 0.23
CA TYR A 11 7.18 -28.00 -0.75
C TYR A 11 7.81 -29.17 -1.52
N SER A 12 7.47 -29.30 -2.80
CA SER A 12 8.16 -30.21 -3.72
C SER A 12 9.31 -29.47 -4.40
N VAL A 13 10.40 -30.16 -4.73
CA VAL A 13 11.55 -29.55 -5.42
C VAL A 13 11.08 -28.97 -6.78
N GLY A 14 11.15 -27.63 -6.91
CA GLY A 14 10.61 -26.86 -8.05
C GLY A 14 9.49 -25.89 -7.62
N ASN A 15 9.11 -24.94 -8.49
CA ASN A 15 8.03 -23.94 -8.26
C ASN A 15 6.61 -24.56 -8.17
N ARG A 16 6.43 -25.66 -7.43
CA ARG A 16 5.17 -26.37 -7.27
C ARG A 16 4.87 -26.56 -5.78
N VAL A 17 3.77 -25.95 -5.35
CA VAL A 17 3.21 -26.12 -4.02
C VAL A 17 2.08 -27.16 -4.10
N GLU A 18 2.19 -28.22 -3.33
CA GLU A 18 1.12 -29.21 -3.15
C GLU A 18 0.31 -28.83 -1.90
N ILE A 19 -1.01 -28.68 -2.07
CA ILE A 19 -1.94 -28.34 -0.99
C ILE A 19 -2.90 -29.51 -0.80
N ILE A 20 -2.85 -30.13 0.37
CA ILE A 20 -3.78 -31.21 0.75
C ILE A 20 -4.80 -30.60 1.72
N LEU A 21 -6.08 -30.72 1.36
CA LEU A 21 -7.22 -30.24 2.16
C LEU A 21 -8.02 -31.45 2.68
N GLN A 22 -8.32 -31.44 3.98
CA GLN A 22 -9.19 -32.44 4.62
C GLN A 22 -10.30 -31.71 5.38
N GLY A 23 -11.56 -32.08 5.12
CA GLY A 23 -12.73 -31.40 5.66
C GLY A 23 -14.03 -31.85 5.00
N ASP A 24 -15.11 -31.11 5.26
CA ASP A 24 -16.40 -31.31 4.58
C ASP A 24 -16.28 -31.00 3.08
N PRO A 25 -16.91 -31.79 2.17
CA PRO A 25 -16.84 -31.53 0.73
C PRO A 25 -17.27 -30.13 0.30
N THR A 26 -18.24 -29.53 0.99
CA THR A 26 -18.73 -28.18 0.72
C THR A 26 -17.69 -27.14 1.11
N GLU A 27 -17.10 -27.28 2.29
CA GLU A 27 -16.02 -26.42 2.78
C GLU A 27 -14.77 -26.54 1.91
N ILE A 28 -14.38 -27.76 1.54
CA ILE A 28 -13.25 -28.01 0.63
C ILE A 28 -13.49 -27.31 -0.71
N ASN A 29 -14.68 -27.43 -1.30
CA ASN A 29 -14.96 -26.80 -2.59
C ASN A 29 -14.83 -25.28 -2.54
N MET A 30 -15.32 -24.64 -1.47
CA MET A 30 -15.14 -23.19 -1.27
C MET A 30 -13.66 -22.80 -1.17
N ILE A 31 -12.86 -23.57 -0.42
CA ILE A 31 -11.42 -23.32 -0.27
C ILE A 31 -10.68 -23.56 -1.59
N VAL A 32 -11.02 -24.61 -2.33
CA VAL A 32 -10.41 -24.88 -3.65
C VAL A 32 -10.73 -23.77 -4.64
N MET A 33 -11.94 -23.22 -4.62
CA MET A 33 -12.30 -22.06 -5.45
C MET A 33 -11.45 -20.85 -5.11
N GLU A 34 -11.25 -20.57 -3.82
CA GLU A 34 -10.41 -19.46 -3.37
C GLU A 34 -8.93 -19.67 -3.70
N LEU A 35 -8.40 -20.88 -3.52
CA LEU A 35 -7.03 -21.24 -3.92
C LEU A 35 -6.83 -21.10 -5.43
N LYS A 36 -7.80 -21.52 -6.24
CA LYS A 36 -7.76 -21.33 -7.71
C LYS A 36 -7.81 -19.85 -8.08
N ARG A 37 -8.61 -19.04 -7.39
CA ARG A 37 -8.68 -17.59 -7.57
C ARG A 37 -7.32 -16.94 -7.29
N LEU A 38 -6.70 -17.28 -6.15
CA LEU A 38 -5.38 -16.80 -5.75
C LEU A 38 -4.29 -17.27 -6.72
N ALA A 39 -4.30 -18.54 -7.13
CA ALA A 39 -3.34 -19.08 -8.09
C ALA A 39 -3.45 -18.42 -9.46
N LYS A 40 -4.67 -18.09 -9.91
CA LYS A 40 -4.91 -17.33 -11.13
C LYS A 40 -4.33 -15.92 -11.04
N ILE A 41 -4.55 -15.22 -9.92
CA ILE A 41 -3.96 -13.90 -9.66
C ILE A 41 -2.43 -14.00 -9.74
N VAL A 42 -1.81 -14.91 -8.99
CA VAL A 42 -0.35 -15.11 -9.00
C VAL A 42 0.17 -15.43 -10.41
N LYS A 43 -0.53 -16.28 -11.17
CA LYS A 43 -0.15 -16.66 -12.54
C LYS A 43 -0.29 -15.49 -13.52
N GLU A 44 -1.31 -14.65 -13.37
CA GLU A 44 -1.52 -13.45 -14.19
C GLU A 44 -0.49 -12.37 -13.88
N THR A 45 -0.16 -12.17 -12.60
CA THR A 45 0.97 -11.33 -12.17
C THR A 45 2.31 -11.86 -12.70
N SER A 46 2.44 -13.19 -12.86
CA SER A 46 3.65 -13.87 -13.35
C SER A 46 3.75 -13.99 -14.88
N ARG A 47 2.81 -13.46 -15.67
CA ARG A 47 2.95 -13.45 -17.15
C ARG A 47 4.09 -12.51 -17.54
N LYS A 48 5.29 -13.11 -17.60
CA LYS A 48 6.57 -12.56 -18.05
C LYS A 48 6.39 -11.84 -19.39
N GLY A 49 6.26 -10.53 -19.31
CA GLY A 49 6.32 -9.64 -20.47
C GLY A 49 7.30 -8.49 -20.30
N VAL A 50 7.34 -7.80 -19.16
CA VAL A 50 8.09 -6.51 -19.06
C VAL A 50 8.67 -6.22 -17.67
N GLY A 51 8.82 -7.21 -16.79
CA GLY A 51 9.30 -6.95 -15.41
C GLY A 51 8.37 -6.05 -14.60
N MET A 52 7.07 -6.05 -14.92
CA MET A 52 6.02 -5.33 -14.21
C MET A 52 4.93 -6.33 -13.81
N ASN A 53 4.61 -6.34 -12.53
CA ASN A 53 3.51 -7.05 -11.91
C ASN A 53 2.20 -6.30 -12.16
N VAL A 54 1.08 -7.03 -12.23
CA VAL A 54 -0.27 -6.46 -12.33
C VAL A 54 -1.10 -6.97 -11.17
N TYR A 55 -1.68 -6.04 -10.42
CA TYR A 55 -2.52 -6.30 -9.26
C TYR A 55 -3.89 -5.66 -9.43
N ASP A 56 -4.94 -6.41 -9.15
CA ASP A 56 -6.28 -5.85 -9.00
C ASP A 56 -6.36 -5.03 -7.70
N VAL A 57 -6.88 -3.81 -7.77
CA VAL A 57 -6.95 -2.92 -6.60
C VAL A 57 -7.90 -3.45 -5.53
N ASN A 58 -9.00 -4.10 -5.88
CA ASN A 58 -9.90 -4.69 -4.88
C ASN A 58 -9.19 -5.83 -4.15
N PHE A 59 -8.40 -6.63 -4.87
CA PHE A 59 -7.55 -7.64 -4.24
C PHE A 59 -6.56 -6.99 -3.26
N LEU A 60 -5.88 -5.91 -3.66
CA LEU A 60 -4.94 -5.22 -2.77
C LEU A 60 -5.63 -4.65 -1.51
N LEU A 61 -6.77 -3.97 -1.67
CA LEU A 61 -7.55 -3.40 -0.57
C LEU A 61 -8.05 -4.47 0.41
N ASN A 62 -8.49 -5.62 -0.10
CA ASN A 62 -8.97 -6.73 0.73
C ASN A 62 -7.82 -7.50 1.42
N THR A 63 -6.62 -7.47 0.85
CA THR A 63 -5.46 -8.20 1.37
C THR A 63 -4.64 -7.33 2.32
N ALA A 64 -4.58 -6.02 2.07
CA ALA A 64 -3.87 -5.09 2.92
C ALA A 64 -4.57 -4.99 4.28
N LYS A 65 -3.78 -5.10 5.36
CA LYS A 65 -4.25 -4.86 6.72
C LYS A 65 -4.34 -3.35 6.94
N LEU A 66 -5.41 -2.74 6.41
CA LEU A 66 -5.63 -1.31 6.49
C LEU A 66 -6.23 -0.92 7.85
N GLU A 67 -5.60 0.04 8.51
CA GLU A 67 -6.05 0.59 9.81
C GLU A 67 -6.98 1.81 9.63
N ALA A 68 -6.99 2.40 8.44
CA ALA A 68 -7.87 3.49 8.03
C ALA A 68 -8.04 3.50 6.50
N ALA A 69 -9.10 4.17 6.02
CA ALA A 69 -9.27 4.45 4.60
C ALA A 69 -8.16 5.38 4.10
N ILE A 70 -7.62 5.09 2.93
CA ILE A 70 -6.51 5.84 2.33
C ILE A 70 -6.78 6.19 0.86
N PRO A 71 -6.34 7.36 0.38
CA PRO A 71 -6.31 7.65 -1.04
C PRO A 71 -5.26 6.78 -1.74
N LEU A 72 -5.65 6.07 -2.80
CA LEU A 72 -4.74 5.18 -3.53
C LEU A 72 -3.64 5.95 -4.28
N GLU A 73 -3.93 7.18 -4.71
CA GLU A 73 -2.94 8.03 -5.40
C GLU A 73 -1.73 8.32 -4.49
N VAL A 74 -1.93 8.36 -3.16
CA VAL A 74 -0.84 8.52 -2.20
C VAL A 74 0.06 7.29 -2.21
N VAL A 75 -0.52 6.10 -2.17
CA VAL A 75 0.22 4.82 -2.23
C VAL A 75 1.02 4.72 -3.53
N PHE A 76 0.40 5.08 -4.66
CA PHE A 76 1.07 5.07 -5.96
C PHE A 76 2.25 6.04 -6.00
N THR A 77 2.05 7.26 -5.50
CA THR A 77 3.11 8.27 -5.41
C THR A 77 4.25 7.81 -4.48
N ILE A 78 3.94 7.13 -3.37
CA ILE A 78 4.97 6.57 -2.48
C ILE A 78 5.78 5.50 -3.20
N LEU A 79 5.14 4.57 -3.92
CA LEU A 79 5.84 3.56 -4.71
C LEU A 79 6.78 4.21 -5.75
N GLU A 80 6.33 5.26 -6.44
CA GLU A 80 7.18 6.05 -7.34
C GLU A 80 8.37 6.68 -6.62
N LEU A 81 8.14 7.27 -5.44
CA LEU A 81 9.19 7.89 -4.61
C LEU A 81 10.21 6.86 -4.11
N LEU A 82 9.79 5.62 -3.89
CA LEU A 82 10.65 4.48 -3.56
C LEU A 82 11.38 3.90 -4.78
N GLY A 83 11.17 4.48 -5.98
CA GLY A 83 11.88 4.11 -7.20
C GLY A 83 11.18 3.05 -8.04
N TYR A 84 9.96 2.65 -7.69
CA TYR A 84 9.18 1.70 -8.49
C TYR A 84 8.47 2.40 -9.65
N ARG A 85 8.37 1.71 -10.79
CA ARG A 85 7.52 2.15 -11.89
C ARG A 85 6.07 1.85 -11.52
N VAL A 86 5.18 2.80 -11.75
CA VAL A 86 3.75 2.68 -11.43
C VAL A 86 2.92 3.17 -12.62
N ASP A 87 1.91 2.40 -12.99
CA ASP A 87 0.85 2.78 -13.92
C ASP A 87 -0.46 2.24 -13.36
N PHE A 88 -1.50 3.08 -13.32
CA PHE A 88 -2.81 2.71 -12.80
C PHE A 88 -3.88 2.95 -13.87
N ARG A 89 -4.52 1.87 -14.32
CA ARG A 89 -5.57 1.91 -15.33
C ARG A 89 -6.61 0.84 -15.04
N GLU A 90 -7.88 1.14 -15.29
CA GLU A 90 -8.98 0.16 -15.22
C GLU A 90 -9.00 -0.64 -13.90
N ASN A 91 -8.81 0.04 -12.76
CA ASN A 91 -8.78 -0.58 -11.43
C ASN A 91 -7.63 -1.60 -11.22
N LYS A 92 -6.57 -1.52 -12.03
CA LYS A 92 -5.38 -2.35 -11.92
C LYS A 92 -4.14 -1.50 -11.70
N LEU A 93 -3.37 -1.86 -10.68
CA LEU A 93 -2.04 -1.33 -10.44
C LEU A 93 -1.02 -2.18 -11.20
N LYS A 94 -0.31 -1.55 -12.13
CA LYS A 94 0.84 -2.14 -12.81
C LYS A 94 2.11 -1.54 -12.21
N THR A 95 2.98 -2.36 -11.64
CA THR A 95 4.22 -1.90 -11.01
C THR A 95 5.30 -2.96 -11.00
N ASP A 96 6.57 -2.57 -11.00
CA ASP A 96 7.68 -3.50 -10.77
C ASP A 96 7.94 -3.79 -9.28
N ALA A 97 7.17 -3.20 -8.37
CA ALA A 97 7.16 -3.57 -6.96
C ALA A 97 6.60 -5.00 -6.74
N PRO A 98 7.23 -5.81 -5.88
CA PRO A 98 6.66 -7.09 -5.46
C PRO A 98 5.41 -6.86 -4.59
N LEU A 99 4.51 -7.85 -4.54
CA LEU A 99 3.21 -7.74 -3.87
C LEU A 99 3.37 -7.37 -2.40
N GLU A 100 4.33 -7.99 -1.73
CA GLU A 100 4.63 -7.78 -0.32
C GLU A 100 4.95 -6.31 -0.05
N LYS A 101 5.75 -5.68 -0.93
CA LYS A 101 6.11 -4.26 -0.82
C LYS A 101 4.90 -3.35 -1.05
N VAL A 102 4.03 -3.69 -2.01
CA VAL A 102 2.79 -2.91 -2.26
C VAL A 102 1.90 -2.95 -1.02
N LEU A 103 1.66 -4.14 -0.46
CA LEU A 103 0.84 -4.31 0.74
C LEU A 103 1.45 -3.63 1.97
N GLU A 104 2.77 -3.69 2.13
CA GLU A 104 3.52 -2.97 3.17
C GLU A 104 3.28 -1.46 3.09
N VAL A 105 3.48 -0.86 1.90
CA VAL A 105 3.24 0.57 1.69
C VAL A 105 1.80 0.96 1.98
N MET A 106 0.82 0.17 1.53
CA MET A 106 -0.59 0.41 1.82
C MET A 106 -0.87 0.37 3.33
N SER A 107 -0.35 -0.64 4.03
CA SER A 107 -0.53 -0.78 5.48
C SER A 107 0.12 0.37 6.25
N MET A 108 1.37 0.71 5.94
CA MET A 108 2.07 1.85 6.55
C MET A 108 1.32 3.16 6.31
N THR A 109 0.88 3.41 5.08
CA THR A 109 0.10 4.62 4.75
C THR A 109 -1.19 4.67 5.57
N SER A 110 -1.90 3.55 5.72
CA SER A 110 -3.15 3.49 6.49
C SER A 110 -2.94 3.79 7.98
N ARG A 111 -1.83 3.33 8.55
CA ARG A 111 -1.46 3.63 9.93
C ARG A 111 -1.18 5.12 10.12
N VAL A 112 -0.40 5.72 9.21
CA VAL A 112 -0.13 7.16 9.26
C VAL A 112 -1.42 7.98 9.17
N TYR A 113 -2.34 7.60 8.29
CA TYR A 113 -3.66 8.23 8.21
C TYR A 113 -4.49 8.06 9.48
N ARG A 114 -4.44 6.88 10.10
CA ARG A 114 -5.13 6.59 11.36
C ARG A 114 -4.62 7.49 12.48
N GLU A 115 -3.30 7.62 12.61
CA GLU A 115 -2.67 8.49 13.62
C GLU A 115 -2.99 9.97 13.37
N MET A 116 -3.01 10.41 12.12
CA MET A 116 -3.40 11.78 11.77
C MET A 116 -4.91 12.06 11.93
N MET A 117 -5.76 11.09 12.28
CA MET A 117 -7.19 11.35 12.48
C MET A 117 -7.45 12.28 13.67
N SER A 118 -6.62 12.21 14.72
CA SER A 118 -6.73 13.09 15.89
C SER A 118 -6.01 14.43 15.72
N MET A 119 -5.36 14.65 14.58
CA MET A 119 -4.60 15.88 14.31
C MET A 119 -5.41 16.86 13.45
N ASN A 120 -5.29 18.15 13.75
CA ASN A 120 -5.91 19.21 12.97
C ASN A 120 -5.04 19.55 11.74
N VAL A 121 -5.15 18.71 10.72
CA VAL A 121 -4.36 18.78 9.48
C VAL A 121 -5.30 18.74 8.30
N THR A 122 -5.10 19.63 7.33
CA THR A 122 -5.92 19.62 6.10
C THR A 122 -5.72 18.32 5.29
N PRO A 123 -6.73 17.86 4.54
CA PRO A 123 -6.62 16.62 3.77
C PRO A 123 -5.43 16.57 2.82
N GLN A 124 -5.08 17.69 2.18
CA GLN A 124 -3.94 17.76 1.26
C GLN A 124 -2.60 17.73 2.00
N ALA A 125 -2.50 18.37 3.17
CA ALA A 125 -1.31 18.26 4.01
C ALA A 125 -1.10 16.83 4.52
N LYS A 126 -2.18 16.13 4.92
CA LYS A 126 -2.10 14.70 5.32
C LYS A 126 -1.48 13.83 4.23
N ARG A 127 -1.79 14.09 2.95
CA ARG A 127 -1.20 13.36 1.82
C ARG A 127 0.31 13.55 1.75
N ILE A 128 0.80 14.78 1.82
CA ILE A 128 2.24 15.10 1.78
C ILE A 128 2.97 14.51 3.00
N ILE A 129 2.38 14.63 4.19
CA ILE A 129 2.93 14.06 5.43
C ILE A 129 3.03 12.53 5.30
N ALA A 130 1.96 11.86 4.89
CA ALA A 130 1.98 10.41 4.70
C ALA A 130 3.05 9.96 3.70
N MET A 131 3.19 10.66 2.57
CA MET A 131 4.24 10.36 1.60
C MET A 131 5.65 10.47 2.23
N TYR A 132 5.92 11.57 2.93
CA TYR A 132 7.22 11.81 3.54
C TYR A 132 7.54 10.79 4.65
N VAL A 133 6.57 10.57 5.56
CA VAL A 133 6.68 9.62 6.68
C VAL A 133 7.01 8.22 6.17
N VAL A 134 6.25 7.72 5.19
CA VAL A 134 6.45 6.35 4.70
C VAL A 134 7.77 6.20 3.95
N VAL A 135 8.17 7.20 3.15
CA VAL A 135 9.42 7.15 2.38
C VAL A 135 10.66 7.29 3.28
N LYS A 136 10.61 8.15 4.29
CA LYS A 136 11.75 8.38 5.20
C LYS A 136 11.76 7.43 6.42
N GLY A 137 10.65 6.76 6.71
CA GLY A 137 10.51 5.88 7.88
C GLY A 137 10.64 6.64 9.21
N ARG A 138 10.18 7.89 9.26
CA ARG A 138 10.27 8.77 10.44
C ARG A 138 8.93 8.87 11.17
N ASP A 139 8.95 9.34 12.41
CA ASP A 139 7.70 9.64 13.13
C ASP A 139 6.97 10.85 12.51
N ILE A 140 5.66 10.93 12.75
CA ILE A 140 4.79 11.93 12.12
C ILE A 140 5.15 13.36 12.56
N GLU A 141 5.45 13.57 13.84
CA GLU A 141 5.75 14.91 14.38
C GLU A 141 7.05 15.47 13.81
N LYS A 142 8.14 14.69 13.84
CA LYS A 142 9.40 15.11 13.20
C LYS A 142 9.25 15.28 11.69
N SER A 143 8.41 14.47 11.05
CA SER A 143 8.13 14.62 9.63
C SER A 143 7.40 15.93 9.33
N ILE A 144 6.48 16.37 10.20
CA ILE A 144 5.82 17.67 10.09
C ILE A 144 6.86 18.79 10.23
N ASP A 145 7.73 18.73 11.24
CA ASP A 145 8.78 19.74 11.46
C ASP A 145 9.74 19.82 10.26
N ASP A 146 10.19 18.67 9.74
CA ASP A 146 11.02 18.59 8.55
C ASP A 146 10.32 19.24 7.34
N LEU A 147 9.03 18.95 7.13
CA LEU A 147 8.26 19.49 6.02
C LEU A 147 7.98 21.00 6.16
N ILE A 148 7.86 21.52 7.39
CA ILE A 148 7.81 22.97 7.66
C ILE A 148 9.15 23.61 7.29
N ASN A 149 10.27 23.02 7.72
CA ASN A 149 11.62 23.49 7.39
C ASN A 149 11.92 23.45 5.89
N LEU A 150 11.32 22.49 5.17
CA LEU A 150 11.38 22.39 3.71
C LEU A 150 10.40 23.33 2.98
N ASN A 151 9.64 24.15 3.72
CA ASN A 151 8.64 25.08 3.20
C ASN A 151 7.53 24.38 2.38
N LEU A 152 7.18 23.14 2.76
CA LEU A 152 6.07 22.36 2.19
C LEU A 152 4.80 22.45 3.04
N LEU A 153 4.97 22.64 4.35
CA LEU A 153 3.89 22.84 5.31
C LEU A 153 3.99 24.19 6.02
N ASN A 154 2.85 24.68 6.47
CA ASN A 154 2.73 25.80 7.38
C ASN A 154 1.80 25.43 8.55
N LYS A 155 2.08 25.97 9.72
CA LYS A 155 1.28 25.77 10.94
C LYS A 155 0.68 27.10 11.38
N HIS A 156 -0.64 27.16 11.40
CA HIS A 156 -1.37 28.28 11.99
C HIS A 156 -1.49 28.05 13.50
N GLU A 157 -0.62 28.68 14.28
CA GLU A 157 -0.53 28.47 15.74
C GLU A 157 -1.87 28.72 16.46
N GLU A 158 -2.61 29.78 16.09
CA GLU A 158 -3.89 30.12 16.73
C GLU A 158 -4.96 29.03 16.58
N LEU A 159 -4.96 28.32 15.45
CA LEU A 159 -5.93 27.27 15.14
C LEU A 159 -5.36 25.87 15.35
N ASN A 160 -4.09 25.78 15.75
CA ASN A 160 -3.29 24.56 15.72
C ASN A 160 -3.48 23.77 14.41
N LEU A 161 -3.57 24.47 13.28
CA LEU A 161 -3.96 23.91 11.98
C LEU A 161 -2.73 23.79 11.07
N ILE A 162 -2.48 22.58 10.56
CA ILE A 162 -1.41 22.33 9.59
C ILE A 162 -1.97 22.31 8.17
N VAL A 163 -1.39 23.14 7.31
CA VAL A 163 -1.79 23.35 5.92
C VAL A 163 -0.59 23.18 4.98
N LEU A 164 -0.86 23.00 3.68
CA LEU A 164 0.18 23.12 2.66
C LEU A 164 0.56 24.58 2.46
N THR A 165 1.85 24.84 2.27
CA THR A 165 2.34 26.18 1.91
C THR A 165 2.04 26.52 0.45
N HIS A 166 2.04 25.52 -0.44
CA HIS A 166 1.78 25.66 -1.86
C HIS A 166 0.56 24.82 -2.26
N ASP A 167 0.09 24.95 -3.50
CA ASP A 167 -0.88 24.01 -4.04
C ASP A 167 -0.35 22.56 -4.01
N TYR A 168 -1.26 21.59 -4.12
CA TYR A 168 -0.93 20.19 -3.95
C TYR A 168 0.06 19.68 -5.02
N GLU A 169 -0.13 20.04 -6.28
CA GLU A 169 0.72 19.57 -7.39
C GLU A 169 2.15 20.08 -7.24
N LYS A 170 2.29 21.38 -6.94
CA LYS A 170 3.60 21.99 -6.67
C LYS A 170 4.28 21.36 -5.45
N SER A 171 3.51 21.09 -4.39
CA SER A 171 4.04 20.44 -3.18
C SER A 171 4.54 19.03 -3.46
N VAL A 172 3.82 18.23 -4.24
CA VAL A 172 4.26 16.89 -4.66
C VAL A 172 5.54 16.97 -5.50
N LYS A 173 5.63 17.93 -6.43
CA LYS A 173 6.82 18.12 -7.26
C LYS A 173 8.04 18.47 -6.40
N MET A 174 7.90 19.45 -5.51
CA MET A 174 8.96 19.86 -4.59
C MET A 174 9.38 18.70 -3.67
N LEU A 175 8.42 17.93 -3.13
CA LEU A 175 8.69 16.74 -2.34
C LEU A 175 9.51 15.72 -3.14
N LYS A 176 9.13 15.43 -4.38
CA LYS A 176 9.87 14.52 -5.29
C LYS A 176 11.30 14.99 -5.52
N GLU A 177 11.52 16.29 -5.69
CA GLU A 177 12.87 16.86 -5.87
C GLU A 177 13.72 16.68 -4.60
N LYS A 178 13.17 16.97 -3.42
CA LYS A 178 13.87 16.85 -2.13
C LYS A 178 14.17 15.42 -1.69
N LEU A 179 13.38 14.45 -2.16
CA LEU A 179 13.57 13.04 -1.82
C LEU A 179 14.53 12.31 -2.77
N LYS A 180 14.79 12.88 -3.96
CA LYS A 180 15.77 12.35 -4.92
C LYS A 180 17.20 12.83 -4.67
N SER A 181 17.37 13.93 -3.94
CA SER A 181 18.65 14.47 -3.47
C SER A 181 19.13 13.79 -2.20
#